data_AF-A0A2V9X3N6-F1
#
_entry.id   AF-A0A2V9X3N6-F1
#
_cell.length_a   1.000
_cell.length_b   1.000
_cell.length_c   1.000
_cell.angle_alpha   90.00
_cell.angle_beta   90.00
_cell.angle_gamma   90.00
#
_symmetry.space_group_name_H-M   'P 1'
#
loop_
_entity.id
_entity.type
_entity.pdbx_description
1 polymer ?
#
loop_
_entity_poly.entity_id
_entity_poly.type
_entity_poly.pdbx_seq_one_letter_code
_entity_poly.pdbx_strand_id
1 'polypeptide(L)'
;MTALASAASRLELLPEEEAEVRFLIEHHLDMSATVQRRDIFDPTTVSAFAATVGTLERLQRLCLLTYADIHAVNPEALTPWKAEMLWQLFVATANHLSRSLDRDRLHASDENSLLEQIHTAAGGAPRAEIERFLEGFPRRYLAVHSAAEIAGHFTLYRKLGSAPLQTELKAERHGFSLTLLTADRPRLFSTIAGVLAAWGMNIIKADAFANAAGVVLDTFHFADLHRTLELNPSEVDRFQKSLSDVLSGKAALEPLLQSRESASRARPPKVAVSTAVNFDDAASTHSTLLEIVTQDRPGLLYDMGAALARLDCNIEVALIDTEGQKAIDVFYLTSRGKKLDAQKREVLREVLEGTIG
;
A
#
# COMPACT_ATOMS: atom_id res chain seq x y z
N MET A 1 5.13 -36.02 -10.07
CA MET A 1 3.65 -36.01 -10.23
C MET A 1 2.95 -37.05 -9.36
N THR A 2 3.31 -38.34 -9.42
CA THR A 2 2.70 -39.42 -8.61
C THR A 2 2.88 -39.26 -7.09
N ALA A 3 4.02 -38.75 -6.62
CA ALA A 3 4.25 -38.48 -5.20
C ALA A 3 3.37 -37.35 -4.65
N LEU A 4 3.14 -36.28 -5.43
CA LEU A 4 2.29 -35.16 -5.02
C LEU A 4 0.83 -35.59 -4.90
N ALA A 5 0.30 -36.32 -5.88
CA ALA A 5 -1.08 -36.84 -5.83
C ALA A 5 -1.30 -37.77 -4.63
N SER A 6 -0.31 -38.61 -4.30
CA SER A 6 -0.35 -39.46 -3.11
C SER A 6 -0.33 -38.65 -1.81
N ALA A 7 0.48 -37.59 -1.73
CA ALA A 7 0.53 -36.71 -0.57
C ALA A 7 -0.76 -35.88 -0.41
N ALA A 8 -1.29 -35.33 -1.50
CA ALA A 8 -2.52 -34.55 -1.52
C ALA A 8 -3.72 -35.38 -1.02
N SER A 9 -3.83 -36.63 -1.49
CA SER A 9 -4.86 -37.55 -1.00
C SER A 9 -4.73 -37.88 0.49
N ARG A 10 -3.50 -38.01 1.00
CA ARG A 10 -3.25 -38.29 2.43
C ARG A 10 -3.49 -37.08 3.34
N LEU A 11 -3.32 -35.88 2.82
CA LEU A 11 -3.51 -34.62 3.52
C LEU A 11 -4.91 -34.02 3.28
N GLU A 12 -5.77 -34.74 2.56
CA GLU A 12 -7.14 -34.34 2.23
C GLU A 12 -7.23 -32.96 1.57
N LEU A 13 -6.24 -32.63 0.73
CA LEU A 13 -6.20 -31.36 0.01
C LEU A 13 -7.34 -31.27 -1.01
N LEU A 14 -7.94 -30.09 -1.09
CA LEU A 14 -8.85 -29.73 -2.17
C LEU A 14 -8.09 -29.65 -3.50
N PRO A 15 -8.77 -29.84 -4.65
CA PRO A 15 -8.13 -29.77 -5.96
C PRO A 15 -7.39 -28.45 -6.24
N GLU A 16 -7.92 -27.35 -5.71
CA GLU A 16 -7.31 -26.00 -5.81
C GLU A 16 -6.02 -25.91 -4.99
N GLU A 17 -6.01 -26.51 -3.79
CA GLU A 17 -4.82 -26.58 -2.92
C GLU A 17 -3.74 -27.48 -3.53
N GLU A 18 -4.12 -28.62 -4.12
CA GLU A 18 -3.17 -29.48 -4.83
C GLU A 18 -2.55 -28.75 -6.03
N ALA A 19 -3.35 -28.01 -6.81
CA ALA A 19 -2.87 -27.22 -7.93
C ALA A 19 -1.90 -26.12 -7.48
N GLU A 20 -2.17 -25.48 -6.35
CA GLU A 20 -1.31 -24.46 -5.79
C GLU A 20 0.02 -25.02 -5.26
N VAL A 21 -0.02 -26.13 -4.53
CA VAL A 21 1.20 -26.83 -4.08
C VAL A 21 2.03 -27.29 -5.28
N ARG A 22 1.38 -27.79 -6.33
CA ARG A 22 2.06 -28.17 -7.59
C ARG A 22 2.80 -26.97 -8.19
N PHE A 23 2.12 -25.84 -8.32
CA PHE A 23 2.70 -24.60 -8.84
C PHE A 23 3.93 -24.19 -8.03
N LEU A 24 3.83 -24.18 -6.70
CA LEU A 24 4.94 -23.82 -5.82
C LEU A 24 6.14 -24.75 -6.01
N ILE A 25 5.92 -26.06 -6.11
CA ILE A 25 6.99 -27.04 -6.37
C ILE A 25 7.63 -26.82 -7.75
N GLU A 26 6.84 -26.52 -8.78
CA GLU A 26 7.35 -26.30 -10.14
C GLU A 26 8.20 -25.02 -10.23
N HIS A 27 7.82 -23.98 -9.50
CA HIS A 27 8.40 -22.64 -9.63
C HIS A 27 9.28 -22.19 -8.46
N HIS A 28 9.52 -23.03 -7.44
CA HIS A 28 10.22 -22.64 -6.19
C HIS A 28 11.60 -21.99 -6.37
N LEU A 29 12.31 -22.26 -7.47
CA LEU A 29 13.62 -21.66 -7.76
C LEU A 29 13.55 -20.37 -8.57
N ASP A 30 12.42 -20.06 -9.19
CA ASP A 30 12.33 -19.00 -10.21
C ASP A 30 12.60 -17.63 -9.62
N MET A 31 12.12 -17.35 -8.40
CA MET A 31 12.36 -16.07 -7.74
C MET A 31 13.84 -15.89 -7.39
N SER A 32 14.46 -16.91 -6.78
CA SER A 32 15.89 -16.89 -6.45
C SER A 32 16.78 -16.81 -7.70
N ALA A 33 16.43 -17.55 -8.75
CA ALA A 33 17.13 -17.50 -10.03
C ALA A 33 16.99 -16.14 -10.71
N THR A 34 15.83 -15.50 -10.63
CA THR A 34 15.58 -14.17 -11.19
C THR A 34 16.43 -13.11 -10.48
N VAL A 35 16.45 -13.12 -9.13
CA VAL A 35 17.31 -12.24 -8.33
C VAL A 35 18.80 -12.45 -8.62
N GLN A 36 19.25 -13.68 -8.87
CA GLN A 36 20.67 -13.98 -9.03
C GLN A 36 21.21 -13.80 -10.45
N ARG A 37 20.37 -14.02 -11.48
CA ARG A 37 20.81 -14.20 -12.87
C ARG A 37 20.29 -13.14 -13.82
N ARG A 38 19.38 -12.29 -13.37
CA ARG A 38 18.77 -11.25 -14.20
C ARG A 38 18.83 -9.91 -13.51
N ASP A 39 18.67 -8.86 -14.32
CA ASP A 39 18.46 -7.52 -13.82
C ASP A 39 17.01 -7.37 -13.37
N ILE A 40 16.79 -7.28 -12.06
CA ILE A 40 15.45 -7.14 -11.46
C ILE A 40 14.88 -5.72 -11.59
N PHE A 41 15.71 -4.77 -12.02
CA PHE A 41 15.29 -3.39 -12.33
C PHE A 41 14.82 -3.25 -13.77
N ASP A 42 15.12 -4.23 -14.65
CA ASP A 42 14.61 -4.27 -16.02
C ASP A 42 13.09 -4.60 -16.01
N PRO A 43 12.22 -3.69 -16.52
CA PRO A 43 10.78 -3.92 -16.60
C PRO A 43 10.39 -5.18 -17.36
N THR A 44 11.21 -5.64 -18.31
CA THR A 44 10.94 -6.87 -19.08
C THR A 44 11.16 -8.13 -18.25
N THR A 45 12.18 -8.15 -17.39
CA THR A 45 12.42 -9.22 -16.41
C THR A 45 11.25 -9.34 -15.44
N VAL A 46 10.82 -8.20 -14.88
CA VAL A 46 9.68 -8.13 -13.95
C VAL A 46 8.39 -8.61 -14.63
N SER A 47 8.15 -8.21 -15.88
CA SER A 47 6.96 -8.64 -16.64
C SER A 47 6.95 -10.14 -16.93
N ALA A 48 8.08 -10.71 -17.33
CA ALA A 48 8.21 -12.14 -17.58
C ALA A 48 8.01 -12.96 -16.30
N PHE A 49 8.55 -12.49 -15.18
CA PHE A 49 8.36 -13.12 -13.89
C PHE A 49 6.91 -13.01 -13.42
N ALA A 50 6.28 -11.83 -13.54
CA ALA A 50 4.87 -11.64 -13.24
C ALA A 50 3.94 -12.56 -14.06
N ALA A 51 4.22 -12.75 -15.36
CA ALA A 51 3.46 -13.66 -16.20
C ALA A 51 3.58 -15.13 -15.76
N THR A 52 4.73 -15.50 -15.19
CA THR A 52 4.96 -16.84 -14.63
C THR A 52 4.19 -17.03 -13.32
N VAL A 53 4.20 -16.01 -12.46
CA VAL A 53 3.57 -16.07 -11.13
C VAL A 53 2.04 -15.92 -11.19
N GLY A 54 1.54 -15.08 -12.09
CA GLY A 54 0.11 -14.94 -12.43
C GLY A 54 -0.71 -14.14 -11.42
N THR A 55 -0.62 -14.44 -10.12
CA THR A 55 -1.43 -13.78 -9.07
C THR A 55 -0.59 -13.26 -7.92
N LEU A 56 -1.09 -12.25 -7.20
CA LEU A 56 -0.43 -11.70 -6.02
C LEU A 56 -0.28 -12.74 -4.90
N GLU A 57 -1.30 -13.59 -4.72
CA GLU A 57 -1.30 -14.65 -3.70
C GLU A 57 -0.20 -15.69 -3.98
N ARG A 58 -0.01 -16.08 -5.26
CA ARG A 58 1.11 -16.94 -5.68
C ARG A 58 2.45 -16.26 -5.46
N LEU A 59 2.55 -14.96 -5.74
CA LEU A 59 3.77 -14.19 -5.52
C LEU A 59 4.17 -14.16 -4.05
N GLN A 60 3.20 -13.95 -3.14
CA GLN A 60 3.42 -13.98 -1.69
C GLN A 60 3.89 -15.35 -1.23
N ARG A 61 3.21 -16.43 -1.63
CA ARG A 61 3.57 -17.81 -1.28
C ARG A 61 4.95 -18.19 -1.81
N LEU A 62 5.25 -17.84 -3.06
CA LEU A 62 6.54 -18.11 -3.69
C LEU A 62 7.69 -17.33 -3.00
N CYS A 63 7.44 -16.08 -2.62
CA CYS A 63 8.41 -15.27 -1.86
C CYS A 63 8.71 -15.87 -0.49
N LEU A 64 7.67 -16.27 0.26
CA LEU A 64 7.84 -16.92 1.56
C LEU A 64 8.59 -18.25 1.44
N LEU A 65 8.25 -19.07 0.44
CA LEU A 65 8.94 -20.33 0.16
C LEU A 65 10.42 -20.08 -0.17
N THR A 66 10.71 -19.09 -1.02
CA THR A 66 12.08 -18.71 -1.40
C THR A 66 12.89 -18.22 -0.20
N TYR A 67 12.29 -17.39 0.66
CA TYR A 67 12.91 -16.91 1.88
C TYR A 67 13.25 -18.06 2.84
N ALA A 68 12.30 -18.98 3.04
CA ALA A 68 12.48 -20.14 3.90
C ALA A 68 13.55 -21.10 3.35
N ASP A 69 13.57 -21.32 2.03
CA ASP A 69 14.55 -22.18 1.37
C ASP A 69 15.98 -21.63 1.52
N ILE A 70 16.19 -20.33 1.26
CA ILE A 70 17.52 -19.70 1.42
C ILE A 70 17.98 -19.78 2.88
N HIS A 71 17.08 -19.55 3.85
CA HIS A 71 17.39 -19.67 5.27
C HIS A 71 17.71 -21.10 5.71
N ALA A 72 17.03 -22.09 5.14
CA ALA A 72 17.19 -23.50 5.52
C ALA A 72 18.55 -24.08 5.07
N VAL A 73 19.15 -23.53 4.00
CA VAL A 73 20.46 -23.96 3.51
C VAL A 73 21.59 -23.53 4.46
N ASN A 74 21.58 -22.27 4.90
CA ASN A 74 22.54 -21.73 5.88
C ASN A 74 21.99 -20.42 6.49
N PRO A 75 22.05 -20.22 7.82
CA PRO A 75 21.69 -18.94 8.46
C PRO A 75 22.36 -17.69 7.88
N GLU A 76 23.56 -17.82 7.31
CA GLU A 76 24.30 -16.72 6.67
C GLU A 76 24.02 -16.58 5.16
N ALA A 77 23.28 -17.51 4.54
CA ALA A 77 23.03 -17.48 3.10
C ALA A 77 22.15 -16.31 2.67
N LEU A 78 21.22 -15.87 3.53
CA LEU A 78 20.44 -14.66 3.32
C LEU A 78 21.18 -13.43 3.88
N THR A 79 22.08 -12.90 3.05
CA THR A 79 22.69 -11.59 3.33
C THR A 79 21.65 -10.46 3.23
N PRO A 80 21.80 -9.34 3.95
CA PRO A 80 20.89 -8.18 3.85
C PRO A 80 20.65 -7.72 2.40
N TRP A 81 21.70 -7.71 1.57
CA TRP A 81 21.57 -7.37 0.15
C TRP A 81 20.67 -8.33 -0.64
N LYS A 82 20.71 -9.64 -0.35
CA LYS A 82 19.81 -10.62 -1.01
C LYS A 82 18.37 -10.48 -0.53
N ALA A 83 18.17 -10.19 0.76
CA ALA A 83 16.85 -9.90 1.30
C ALA A 83 16.23 -8.70 0.59
N GLU A 84 17.04 -7.65 0.40
CA GLU A 84 16.65 -6.45 -0.34
C GLU A 84 16.30 -6.77 -1.80
N MET A 85 17.12 -7.53 -2.52
CA MET A 85 16.81 -7.92 -3.90
C MET A 85 15.53 -8.76 -4.04
N LEU A 86 15.25 -9.65 -3.08
CA LEU A 86 14.00 -10.40 -3.05
C LEU A 86 12.80 -9.48 -2.81
N TRP A 87 12.94 -8.54 -1.88
CA TRP A 87 11.92 -7.56 -1.58
C TRP A 87 11.64 -6.65 -2.79
N GLN A 88 12.69 -6.14 -3.44
CA GLN A 88 12.56 -5.29 -4.62
C GLN A 88 11.91 -6.03 -5.80
N LEU A 89 12.29 -7.28 -6.06
CA LEU A 89 11.62 -8.09 -7.08
C LEU A 89 10.16 -8.36 -6.72
N PHE A 90 9.86 -8.67 -5.46
CA PHE A 90 8.50 -8.86 -4.98
C PHE A 90 7.65 -7.61 -5.21
N VAL A 91 8.14 -6.45 -4.75
CA VAL A 91 7.45 -5.15 -4.90
C VAL A 91 7.26 -4.81 -6.37
N ALA A 92 8.30 -4.92 -7.20
CA ALA A 92 8.21 -4.63 -8.63
C ALA A 92 7.20 -5.55 -9.35
N THR A 93 7.17 -6.84 -8.99
CA THR A 93 6.26 -7.84 -9.58
C THR A 93 4.84 -7.67 -9.08
N ALA A 94 4.63 -7.39 -7.79
CA ALA A 94 3.33 -7.06 -7.21
C ALA A 94 2.75 -5.80 -7.86
N ASN A 95 3.61 -4.80 -8.07
CA ASN A 95 3.26 -3.61 -8.82
C ASN A 95 2.93 -3.95 -10.27
N HIS A 96 3.69 -4.83 -10.93
CA HIS A 96 3.40 -5.29 -12.30
C HIS A 96 2.08 -6.04 -12.43
N LEU A 97 1.77 -6.94 -11.50
CA LEU A 97 0.48 -7.62 -11.44
C LEU A 97 -0.67 -6.63 -11.18
N SER A 98 -0.39 -5.55 -10.46
CA SER A 98 -1.31 -4.42 -10.32
C SER A 98 -1.44 -3.56 -11.60
N ARG A 99 -0.40 -3.48 -12.46
CA ARG A 99 -0.39 -2.68 -13.72
C ARG A 99 -1.52 -3.04 -14.69
N SER A 100 -2.05 -4.27 -14.70
CA SER A 100 -3.20 -4.65 -15.56
C SER A 100 -4.56 -4.32 -14.94
N LEU A 101 -4.63 -4.12 -13.62
CA LEU A 101 -5.86 -3.98 -12.85
C LEU A 101 -6.27 -2.51 -12.61
N ASP A 102 -5.39 -1.55 -12.89
CA ASP A 102 -5.67 -0.11 -12.75
C ASP A 102 -6.52 0.46 -13.88
N ARG A 103 -6.46 -0.13 -15.08
CA ARG A 103 -7.21 0.33 -16.25
C ARG A 103 -8.70 -0.03 -16.16
N ASP A 104 -9.00 -1.18 -15.59
CA ASP A 104 -10.34 -1.72 -15.55
C ASP A 104 -11.01 -1.27 -14.25
N ARG A 105 -12.05 -0.48 -14.41
CA ARG A 105 -12.95 -0.14 -13.31
C ARG A 105 -13.83 -1.35 -13.06
N LEU A 106 -14.05 -1.68 -11.80
CA LEU A 106 -14.91 -2.77 -11.39
C LEU A 106 -16.34 -2.47 -11.82
N HIS A 107 -16.90 -3.39 -12.60
CA HIS A 107 -18.34 -3.52 -12.79
C HIS A 107 -18.80 -4.65 -11.89
N ALA A 108 -19.44 -4.31 -10.78
CA ALA A 108 -19.69 -5.27 -9.70
C ALA A 108 -20.54 -6.45 -10.17
N SER A 109 -21.44 -6.22 -11.14
CA SER A 109 -22.29 -7.24 -11.76
C SER A 109 -21.53 -8.41 -12.38
N ASP A 110 -20.27 -8.21 -12.77
CA ASP A 110 -19.44 -9.23 -13.42
C ASP A 110 -18.84 -10.21 -12.38
N GLU A 111 -18.81 -9.83 -11.10
CA GLU A 111 -18.11 -10.53 -10.03
C GLU A 111 -19.06 -11.37 -9.15
N ASN A 112 -19.92 -12.18 -9.79
CA ASN A 112 -21.01 -12.92 -9.12
C ASN A 112 -20.56 -13.75 -7.90
N SER A 113 -19.52 -14.57 -8.04
CA SER A 113 -19.05 -15.44 -6.95
C SER A 113 -18.50 -14.65 -5.77
N LEU A 114 -17.80 -13.54 -6.04
CA LEU A 114 -17.28 -12.66 -5.00
C LEU A 114 -18.42 -11.94 -4.27
N LEU A 115 -19.42 -11.46 -4.99
CA LEU A 115 -20.58 -10.80 -4.39
C LEU A 115 -21.32 -11.70 -3.40
N GLU A 116 -21.44 -13.00 -3.69
CA GLU A 116 -22.04 -13.97 -2.75
C GLU A 116 -21.20 -14.17 -1.48
N GLN A 117 -19.86 -14.20 -1.62
CA GLN A 117 -18.96 -14.28 -0.47
C GLN A 117 -19.07 -13.04 0.42
N ILE A 118 -19.08 -11.84 -0.19
CA ILE A 118 -19.23 -10.57 0.53
C ILE A 118 -20.62 -10.47 1.18
N HIS A 119 -21.69 -10.85 0.47
CA HIS A 119 -23.05 -10.88 1.00
C HIS A 119 -23.14 -11.70 2.29
N THR A 120 -22.55 -12.90 2.26
CA THR A 120 -22.49 -13.80 3.42
C THR A 120 -21.70 -13.17 4.56
N ALA A 121 -20.49 -12.66 4.27
CA ALA A 121 -19.63 -12.02 5.27
C ALA A 121 -20.22 -10.72 5.86
N ALA A 122 -21.04 -10.00 5.08
CA ALA A 122 -21.73 -8.78 5.50
C ALA A 122 -23.06 -9.04 6.23
N GLY A 123 -23.32 -10.27 6.66
CA GLY A 123 -24.51 -10.63 7.42
C GLY A 123 -25.81 -10.60 6.60
N GLY A 124 -25.74 -10.91 5.31
CA GLY A 124 -26.90 -10.97 4.43
C GLY A 124 -27.36 -9.61 3.89
N ALA A 125 -26.48 -8.62 3.82
CA ALA A 125 -26.83 -7.29 3.33
C ALA A 125 -27.28 -7.30 1.85
N PRO A 126 -28.19 -6.39 1.42
CA PRO A 126 -28.72 -6.43 0.06
C PRO A 126 -27.62 -6.33 -1.00
N ARG A 127 -27.59 -7.29 -1.93
CA ARG A 127 -26.56 -7.39 -2.97
C ARG A 127 -26.44 -6.13 -3.83
N ALA A 128 -27.57 -5.49 -4.15
CA ALA A 128 -27.60 -4.22 -4.89
C ALA A 128 -26.87 -3.07 -4.16
N GLU A 129 -26.83 -3.07 -2.82
CA GLU A 129 -26.05 -2.07 -2.07
C GLU A 129 -24.56 -2.36 -2.12
N ILE A 130 -24.17 -3.63 -2.05
CA ILE A 130 -22.77 -4.07 -2.18
C ILE A 130 -22.25 -3.75 -3.57
N GLU A 131 -23.04 -4.03 -4.62
CA GLU A 131 -22.71 -3.69 -6.01
C GLU A 131 -22.47 -2.20 -6.17
N ARG A 132 -23.39 -1.35 -5.67
CA ARG A 132 -23.23 0.10 -5.70
C ARG A 132 -22.00 0.61 -4.94
N PHE A 133 -21.60 -0.07 -3.87
CA PHE A 133 -20.36 0.24 -3.16
C PHE A 133 -19.12 -0.13 -3.98
N LEU A 134 -19.12 -1.30 -4.62
CA LEU A 134 -17.98 -1.81 -5.38
C LEU A 134 -17.80 -1.11 -6.73
N GLU A 135 -18.88 -0.61 -7.31
CA GLU A 135 -18.90 -0.05 -8.65
C GLU A 135 -17.87 1.09 -8.82
N GLY A 136 -17.00 0.95 -9.81
CA GLY A 136 -16.00 1.96 -10.16
C GLY A 136 -14.73 1.98 -9.32
N PHE A 137 -14.62 1.14 -8.27
CA PHE A 137 -13.30 0.90 -7.68
C PHE A 137 -12.35 0.32 -8.74
N PRO A 138 -11.04 0.57 -8.66
CA PRO A 138 -10.10 -0.09 -9.57
C PRO A 138 -10.01 -1.58 -9.24
N ARG A 139 -9.81 -2.47 -10.22
CA ARG A 139 -9.75 -3.92 -9.97
C ARG A 139 -8.64 -4.31 -8.97
N ARG A 140 -7.59 -3.49 -8.82
CA ARG A 140 -6.54 -3.69 -7.79
C ARG A 140 -7.12 -3.79 -6.37
N TYR A 141 -8.24 -3.12 -6.09
CA TYR A 141 -8.94 -3.20 -4.81
C TYR A 141 -9.32 -4.64 -4.46
N LEU A 142 -9.77 -5.44 -5.44
CA LEU A 142 -10.06 -6.87 -5.21
C LEU A 142 -8.81 -7.72 -5.06
N ALA A 143 -7.68 -7.28 -5.64
CA ALA A 143 -6.43 -8.03 -5.59
C ALA A 143 -5.75 -7.94 -4.22
N VAL A 144 -6.01 -6.87 -3.46
CA VAL A 144 -5.38 -6.62 -2.15
C VAL A 144 -6.32 -6.82 -0.96
N HIS A 145 -7.61 -7.09 -1.19
CA HIS A 145 -8.59 -7.30 -0.13
C HIS A 145 -9.40 -8.59 -0.32
N SER A 146 -9.51 -9.36 0.75
CA SER A 146 -10.38 -10.53 0.85
C SER A 146 -11.86 -10.12 0.91
N ALA A 147 -12.76 -11.06 0.59
CA ALA A 147 -14.20 -10.84 0.68
C ALA A 147 -14.65 -10.40 2.10
N ALA A 148 -13.98 -10.89 3.15
CA ALA A 148 -14.27 -10.51 4.53
C ALA A 148 -13.84 -9.07 4.84
N GLU A 149 -12.68 -8.63 4.36
CA GLU A 149 -12.24 -7.23 4.50
C GLU A 149 -13.16 -6.29 3.73
N ILE A 150 -13.54 -6.65 2.51
CA ILE A 150 -14.49 -5.88 1.70
C ILE A 150 -15.84 -5.76 2.40
N ALA A 151 -16.34 -6.82 3.05
CA ALA A 151 -17.56 -6.77 3.86
C ALA A 151 -17.43 -5.81 5.06
N GLY A 152 -16.25 -5.76 5.69
CA GLY A 152 -15.91 -4.77 6.72
C GLY A 152 -15.96 -3.35 6.18
N HIS A 153 -15.34 -3.10 5.03
CA HIS A 153 -15.36 -1.80 4.35
C HIS A 153 -16.79 -1.37 3.97
N PHE A 154 -17.60 -2.30 3.46
CA PHE A 154 -19.00 -2.06 3.17
C PHE A 154 -19.81 -1.71 4.43
N THR A 155 -19.50 -2.34 5.57
CA THR A 155 -20.13 -2.00 6.84
C THR A 155 -19.78 -0.58 7.29
N LEU A 156 -18.54 -0.13 7.09
CA LEU A 156 -18.15 1.27 7.30
C LEU A 156 -18.89 2.20 6.33
N TYR A 157 -18.97 1.84 5.05
CA TYR A 157 -19.68 2.62 4.03
C TYR A 157 -21.15 2.89 4.42
N ARG A 158 -21.88 1.90 4.95
CA ARG A 158 -23.26 2.08 5.42
C ARG A 158 -23.39 3.09 6.56
N LYS A 159 -22.34 3.26 7.37
CA LYS A 159 -22.29 4.25 8.45
C LYS A 159 -21.90 5.65 7.96
N LEU A 160 -21.43 5.81 6.73
CA LEU A 160 -21.00 7.11 6.21
C LEU A 160 -22.15 8.15 6.17
N GLY A 161 -23.41 7.70 6.15
CA GLY A 161 -24.57 8.58 6.28
C GLY A 161 -24.73 9.23 7.66
N SER A 162 -24.11 8.71 8.72
CA SER A 162 -24.21 9.25 10.08
C SER A 162 -23.06 10.18 10.47
N ALA A 163 -21.89 10.01 9.87
CA ALA A 163 -20.74 10.88 10.07
C ALA A 163 -19.87 10.97 8.80
N PRO A 164 -19.27 12.14 8.51
CA PRO A 164 -18.56 12.40 7.25
C PRO A 164 -17.24 11.64 7.07
N LEU A 165 -16.82 10.89 8.09
CA LEU A 165 -15.61 10.07 8.13
C LEU A 165 -15.92 8.84 8.96
N GLN A 166 -15.58 7.68 8.44
CA GLN A 166 -15.57 6.41 9.17
C GLN A 166 -14.15 5.89 9.20
N THR A 167 -13.71 5.40 10.34
CA THR A 167 -12.35 4.88 10.52
C THR A 167 -12.39 3.53 11.21
N GLU A 168 -11.51 2.64 10.81
CA GLU A 168 -11.24 1.39 11.50
C GLU A 168 -9.73 1.28 11.73
N LEU A 169 -9.33 1.13 12.99
CA LEU A 169 -7.96 0.89 13.38
C LEU A 169 -7.83 -0.57 13.83
N LYS A 170 -6.94 -1.33 13.20
CA LYS A 170 -6.62 -2.71 13.56
C LYS A 170 -5.16 -2.81 13.93
N ALA A 171 -4.89 -3.54 15.01
CA ALA A 171 -3.53 -3.93 15.37
C ALA A 171 -3.09 -5.10 14.50
N GLU A 172 -1.89 -5.00 13.92
CA GLU A 172 -1.23 -6.04 13.14
C GLU A 172 0.02 -6.53 13.87
N ARG A 173 0.64 -7.61 13.38
CA ARG A 173 1.82 -8.21 14.04
C ARG A 173 3.01 -7.24 14.17
N HIS A 174 3.14 -6.29 13.26
CA HIS A 174 4.28 -5.36 13.18
C HIS A 174 3.87 -3.88 13.12
N GLY A 175 2.67 -3.55 13.57
CA GLY A 175 2.16 -2.18 13.54
C GLY A 175 0.65 -2.11 13.59
N PHE A 176 0.08 -1.15 12.86
CA PHE A 176 -1.35 -0.91 12.77
C PHE A 176 -1.76 -0.64 11.33
N SER A 177 -2.97 -1.05 10.97
CA SER A 177 -3.65 -0.60 9.77
C SER A 177 -4.80 0.34 10.15
N LEU A 178 -4.82 1.53 9.57
CA LEU A 178 -5.93 2.47 9.66
C LEU A 178 -6.62 2.55 8.30
N THR A 179 -7.85 2.03 8.23
CA THR A 179 -8.73 2.20 7.08
C THR A 179 -9.65 3.39 7.32
N LEU A 180 -9.76 4.29 6.34
CA LEU A 180 -10.63 5.46 6.36
C LEU A 180 -11.58 5.41 5.18
N LEU A 181 -12.87 5.64 5.43
CA LEU A 181 -13.87 5.90 4.39
C LEU A 181 -14.41 7.31 4.54
N THR A 182 -14.37 8.08 3.46
CA THR A 182 -14.92 9.44 3.40
C THR A 182 -15.39 9.78 1.98
N ALA A 183 -16.16 10.86 1.83
CA ALA A 183 -16.37 11.44 0.52
C ALA A 183 -15.09 12.12 0.04
N ASP A 184 -14.83 12.12 -1.27
CA ASP A 184 -13.62 12.72 -1.84
C ASP A 184 -13.43 14.18 -1.40
N ARG A 185 -12.20 14.51 -0.98
CA ARG A 185 -11.83 15.81 -0.41
C ARG A 185 -10.38 16.16 -0.77
N PRO A 186 -10.11 17.45 -1.08
CA PRO A 186 -8.74 17.91 -1.31
C PRO A 186 -7.82 17.63 -0.11
N ARG A 187 -6.58 17.23 -0.39
CA ARG A 187 -5.51 17.05 0.61
C ARG A 187 -5.78 15.97 1.66
N LEU A 188 -6.63 14.98 1.38
CA LEU A 188 -6.93 13.90 2.33
C LEU A 188 -5.66 13.16 2.77
N PHE A 189 -4.90 12.64 1.80
CA PHE A 189 -3.65 11.92 2.03
C PHE A 189 -2.67 12.71 2.92
N SER A 190 -2.35 13.95 2.52
CA SER A 190 -1.39 14.77 3.27
C SER A 190 -1.89 15.03 4.69
N THR A 191 -3.18 15.34 4.86
CA THR A 191 -3.75 15.61 6.18
C THR A 191 -3.62 14.40 7.10
N ILE A 192 -3.92 13.19 6.61
CA ILE A 192 -3.78 11.95 7.37
C ILE A 192 -2.30 11.69 7.70
N ALA A 193 -1.42 11.83 6.72
CA ALA A 193 0.02 11.66 6.91
C ALA A 193 0.57 12.62 7.98
N GLY A 194 0.09 13.87 8.00
CA GLY A 194 0.44 14.84 9.02
C GLY A 194 -0.09 14.49 10.41
N VAL A 195 -1.34 14.00 10.53
CA VAL A 195 -1.86 13.54 11.83
C VAL A 195 -1.05 12.37 12.35
N LEU A 196 -0.75 11.37 11.51
CA LEU A 196 0.09 10.23 11.88
C LEU A 196 1.49 10.69 12.32
N ALA A 197 2.11 11.60 11.58
CA ALA A 197 3.41 12.17 11.94
C ALA A 197 3.36 12.94 13.28
N ALA A 198 2.32 13.73 13.53
CA ALA A 198 2.14 14.47 14.78
C ALA A 198 2.00 13.53 16.00
N TRP A 199 1.39 12.36 15.80
CA TRP A 199 1.31 11.30 16.80
C TRP A 199 2.59 10.46 16.91
N GLY A 200 3.59 10.69 16.05
CA GLY A 200 4.85 9.96 16.06
C GLY A 200 4.76 8.56 15.43
N MET A 201 3.78 8.35 14.56
CA MET A 201 3.62 7.12 13.80
C MET A 201 4.50 7.13 12.56
N ASN A 202 5.09 5.99 12.23
CA ASN A 202 5.90 5.82 11.03
C ASN A 202 5.11 5.11 9.94
N ILE A 203 4.79 5.81 8.85
CA ILE A 203 4.01 5.24 7.75
C ILE A 203 4.92 4.32 6.94
N ILE A 204 4.42 3.13 6.62
CA ILE A 204 5.12 2.11 5.82
C ILE A 204 4.50 2.04 4.42
N LYS A 205 3.17 2.08 4.36
CA LYS A 205 2.43 1.93 3.12
C LYS A 205 1.12 2.69 3.21
N ALA A 206 0.69 3.26 2.09
CA ALA A 206 -0.65 3.77 1.94
C ALA A 206 -1.24 3.36 0.60
N ASP A 207 -2.41 2.74 0.65
CA ASP A 207 -3.23 2.43 -0.52
C ASP A 207 -4.40 3.41 -0.57
N ALA A 208 -4.71 3.92 -1.76
CA ALA A 208 -5.84 4.81 -1.97
C ALA A 208 -6.76 4.23 -3.06
N PHE A 209 -8.05 4.20 -2.78
CA PHE A 209 -9.07 3.69 -3.69
C PHE A 209 -10.24 4.66 -3.73
N ALA A 210 -10.79 4.87 -4.93
CA ALA A 210 -12.01 5.64 -5.10
C ALA A 210 -12.98 4.89 -6.00
N ASN A 211 -14.27 4.96 -5.67
CA ASN A 211 -15.34 4.32 -6.43
C ASN A 211 -16.15 5.34 -7.25
N ALA A 212 -17.08 4.86 -8.09
CA ALA A 212 -17.92 5.72 -8.94
C ALA A 212 -18.90 6.59 -8.14
N ALA A 213 -19.19 6.23 -6.88
CA ALA A 213 -20.05 7.01 -5.98
C ALA A 213 -19.31 8.16 -5.27
N GLY A 214 -18.02 8.39 -5.56
CA GLY A 214 -17.22 9.44 -4.94
C GLY A 214 -16.80 9.13 -3.49
N VAL A 215 -16.85 7.85 -3.10
CA VAL A 215 -16.31 7.37 -1.83
C VAL A 215 -14.84 7.07 -2.03
N VAL A 216 -14.02 7.64 -1.15
CA VAL A 216 -12.60 7.35 -1.01
C VAL A 216 -12.41 6.37 0.15
N LEU A 217 -11.63 5.34 -0.10
CA LEU A 217 -11.16 4.35 0.85
C LEU A 217 -9.63 4.38 0.84
N ASP A 218 -9.06 4.89 1.92
CA ASP A 218 -7.62 4.93 2.11
C ASP A 218 -7.22 3.99 3.24
N THR A 219 -6.16 3.22 3.06
CA THR A 219 -5.58 2.35 4.09
C THR A 219 -4.14 2.73 4.33
N PHE A 220 -3.81 3.11 5.56
CA PHE A 220 -2.45 3.42 6.00
C PHE A 220 -1.95 2.31 6.93
N HIS A 221 -0.81 1.71 6.56
CA HIS A 221 -0.06 0.81 7.42
C HIS A 221 1.07 1.59 8.06
N PHE A 222 1.18 1.54 9.39
CA PHE A 222 2.19 2.29 10.12
C PHE A 222 2.68 1.57 11.38
N ALA A 223 3.91 1.90 11.79
CA ALA A 223 4.50 1.45 13.04
C ALA A 223 4.32 2.51 14.14
N ASP A 224 3.98 2.06 15.35
CA ASP A 224 3.93 2.89 16.55
C ASP A 224 5.29 2.84 17.27
N LEU A 225 6.22 3.69 16.82
CA LEU A 225 7.62 3.68 17.26
C LEU A 225 7.79 3.85 18.77
N HIS A 226 6.84 4.53 19.42
CA HIS A 226 6.87 4.81 20.86
C HIS A 226 5.94 3.90 21.66
N ARG A 227 5.27 2.94 21.01
CA ARG A 227 4.28 2.05 21.61
C ARG A 227 3.17 2.81 22.35
N THR A 228 2.81 4.00 21.83
CA THR A 228 1.80 4.89 22.39
C THR A 228 0.42 4.25 22.38
N LEU A 229 -0.02 3.76 21.22
CA LEU A 229 -1.30 3.09 21.03
C LEU A 229 -1.27 1.68 21.61
N GLU A 230 -0.15 0.97 21.44
CA GLU A 230 0.00 -0.42 21.92
C GLU A 230 -0.10 -0.53 23.45
N LEU A 231 0.53 0.39 24.18
CA LEU A 231 0.58 0.35 25.65
C LEU A 231 -0.56 1.13 26.32
N ASN A 232 -1.26 1.99 25.59
CA ASN A 232 -2.28 2.89 26.18
C ASN A 232 -3.59 2.84 25.37
N PRO A 233 -4.54 1.97 25.72
CA PRO A 233 -5.82 1.88 25.02
C PRO A 233 -6.60 3.20 24.97
N SER A 234 -6.45 4.07 25.98
CA SER A 234 -7.10 5.39 26.02
C SER A 234 -6.51 6.40 25.01
N GLU A 235 -5.32 6.13 24.47
CA GLU A 235 -4.74 6.94 23.38
C GLU A 235 -5.38 6.62 22.03
N VAL A 236 -5.96 5.43 21.85
CA VAL A 236 -6.66 5.06 20.61
C VAL A 236 -7.85 5.98 20.36
N ASP A 237 -8.70 6.19 21.38
CA ASP A 237 -9.85 7.09 21.26
C ASP A 237 -9.42 8.54 21.01
N ARG A 238 -8.33 8.98 21.65
CA ARG A 238 -7.77 10.32 21.45
C ARG A 238 -7.18 10.49 20.05
N PHE A 239 -6.50 9.47 19.52
CA PHE A 239 -5.98 9.45 18.16
C PHE A 239 -7.11 9.53 17.14
N GLN A 240 -8.14 8.68 17.27
CA GLN A 240 -9.30 8.70 16.37
C GLN A 240 -10.05 10.04 16.45
N LYS A 241 -10.20 10.60 17.65
CA LYS A 241 -10.79 11.94 17.81
C LYS A 241 -9.94 13.02 17.16
N SER A 242 -8.63 13.01 17.36
CA SER A 242 -7.71 13.96 16.73
C SER A 242 -7.78 13.91 15.20
N LEU A 243 -7.81 12.70 14.64
CA LEU A 243 -7.96 12.47 13.21
C LEU A 243 -9.30 13.03 12.69
N SER A 244 -10.40 12.76 13.40
CA SER A 244 -11.73 13.27 13.06
C SER A 244 -11.82 14.79 13.17
N ASP A 245 -11.26 15.40 14.22
CA ASP A 245 -11.29 16.85 14.45
C ASP A 245 -10.47 17.60 13.38
N VAL A 246 -9.31 17.07 12.98
CA VAL A 246 -8.50 17.66 11.90
C VAL A 246 -9.18 17.49 10.54
N LEU A 247 -9.66 16.28 10.21
CA LEU A 247 -10.32 16.02 8.92
C LEU A 247 -11.67 16.74 8.76
N SER A 248 -12.36 17.04 9.87
CA SER A 248 -13.58 17.86 9.86
C SER A 248 -13.33 19.36 9.97
N GLY A 249 -12.06 19.79 10.07
CA GLY A 249 -11.67 21.20 10.18
C GLY A 249 -11.97 21.86 11.53
N LYS A 250 -12.27 21.07 12.57
CA LYS A 250 -12.48 21.55 13.95
C LYS A 250 -11.16 21.87 14.65
N ALA A 251 -10.06 21.29 14.19
CA ALA A 251 -8.71 21.53 14.70
C ALA A 251 -7.73 21.79 13.54
N ALA A 252 -6.72 22.62 13.79
CA ALA A 252 -5.61 22.85 12.87
C ALA A 252 -4.52 21.77 13.05
N LEU A 253 -3.87 21.39 11.96
CA LEU A 253 -2.84 20.35 11.95
C LEU A 253 -1.46 20.92 12.34
N GLU A 254 -1.18 22.16 11.94
CA GLU A 254 0.11 22.83 12.11
C GLU A 254 0.59 22.87 13.58
N PRO A 255 -0.27 23.19 14.58
CA PRO A 255 0.15 23.19 15.97
C PRO A 255 0.54 21.80 16.49
N LEU A 256 -0.09 20.74 15.96
CA LEU A 256 0.20 19.35 16.35
C LEU A 256 1.58 18.92 15.84
N LEU A 257 1.89 19.25 14.58
CA LEU A 257 3.20 19.00 13.98
C LEU A 257 4.32 19.77 14.69
N GLN A 258 4.14 21.07 14.97
CA GLN A 258 5.12 21.89 15.69
C GLN A 258 5.39 21.38 17.12
N SER A 259 4.34 20.95 17.82
CA SER A 259 4.48 20.35 19.16
C SER A 259 5.32 19.08 19.11
N ARG A 260 5.21 18.30 18.03
CA ARG A 260 5.97 17.08 17.83
C ARG A 260 7.42 17.35 17.42
N GLU A 261 7.66 18.27 16.51
CA GLU A 261 9.01 18.71 16.12
C GLU A 261 9.82 19.22 17.31
N SER A 262 9.20 20.06 18.15
CA SER A 262 9.85 20.59 19.36
C SER A 262 10.15 19.52 20.42
N ALA A 263 9.31 18.48 20.51
CA ALA A 263 9.55 17.31 21.36
C ALA A 263 10.63 16.38 20.77
N SER A 264 10.69 16.27 19.45
CA SER A 264 11.71 15.52 18.71
C SER A 264 13.00 16.35 18.62
N ARG A 265 13.75 16.43 19.71
CA ARG A 265 15.14 16.95 19.69
C ARG A 265 16.07 15.95 19.00
N ALA A 266 15.83 15.67 17.72
CA ALA A 266 16.73 14.87 16.92
C ALA A 266 18.07 15.62 16.79
N ARG A 267 19.17 14.92 17.05
CA ARG A 267 20.50 15.46 16.71
C ARG A 267 20.56 15.64 15.19
N PRO A 268 21.15 16.74 14.70
CA PRO A 268 21.32 16.92 13.27
C PRO A 268 22.05 15.71 12.68
N PRO A 269 21.61 15.23 11.49
CA PRO A 269 22.21 14.07 10.85
C PRO A 269 23.71 14.30 10.62
N LYS A 270 24.53 13.27 10.82
CA LYS A 270 25.99 13.37 10.63
C LYS A 270 26.38 13.44 9.16
N VAL A 271 25.52 12.92 8.28
CA VAL A 271 25.68 12.91 6.83
C VAL A 271 24.36 13.42 6.27
N ALA A 272 24.42 14.51 5.51
CA ALA A 272 23.25 15.03 4.82
C ALA A 272 22.95 14.17 3.58
N VAL A 273 21.70 13.74 3.43
CA VAL A 273 21.22 13.11 2.21
C VAL A 273 20.75 14.20 1.25
N SER A 274 21.30 14.23 0.03
CA SER A 274 20.83 15.14 -1.03
C SER A 274 19.49 14.68 -1.59
N THR A 275 18.54 15.61 -1.74
CA THR A 275 17.26 15.33 -2.38
C THR A 275 17.46 14.95 -3.85
N ALA A 276 16.90 13.81 -4.25
CA ALA A 276 16.81 13.36 -5.63
C ALA A 276 15.37 12.97 -5.93
N VAL A 277 14.84 13.48 -7.04
CA VAL A 277 13.47 13.23 -7.51
C VAL A 277 13.56 12.53 -8.86
N ASN A 278 13.05 11.32 -8.99
CA ASN A 278 13.11 10.56 -10.24
C ASN A 278 11.70 10.24 -10.73
N PHE A 279 11.49 10.29 -12.05
CA PHE A 279 10.24 9.88 -12.66
C PHE A 279 10.48 8.71 -13.60
N ASP A 280 9.61 7.71 -13.54
CA ASP A 280 9.59 6.59 -14.49
C ASP A 280 8.18 6.43 -15.08
N ASP A 281 8.07 6.71 -16.38
CA ASP A 281 6.84 6.50 -17.15
C ASP A 281 6.72 5.08 -17.72
N ALA A 282 7.78 4.28 -17.75
CA ALA A 282 7.74 2.90 -18.20
C ALA A 282 7.31 1.94 -17.07
N ALA A 283 7.53 2.34 -15.81
CA ALA A 283 7.19 1.56 -14.62
C ALA A 283 5.68 1.32 -14.37
N SER A 284 4.77 2.02 -15.07
CA SER A 284 3.34 1.71 -15.04
C SER A 284 2.72 2.12 -16.37
N THR A 285 1.62 1.50 -16.80
CA THR A 285 0.86 1.91 -18.00
C THR A 285 -0.13 3.03 -17.71
N HIS A 286 -0.54 3.21 -16.45
CA HIS A 286 -1.61 4.13 -16.05
C HIS A 286 -1.10 5.35 -15.25
N SER A 287 -0.12 5.11 -14.38
CA SER A 287 0.44 6.12 -13.48
C SER A 287 1.88 6.44 -13.87
N THR A 288 2.32 7.63 -13.51
CA THR A 288 3.75 7.97 -13.53
C THR A 288 4.31 7.58 -12.17
N LEU A 289 5.39 6.79 -12.14
CA LEU A 289 6.10 6.49 -10.91
C LEU A 289 6.97 7.70 -10.57
N LEU A 290 6.86 8.17 -9.33
CA LEU A 290 7.72 9.18 -8.75
C LEU A 290 8.49 8.55 -7.59
N GLU A 291 9.81 8.51 -7.68
CA GLU A 291 10.70 8.11 -6.59
C GLU A 291 11.35 9.37 -6.01
N ILE A 292 11.34 9.48 -4.69
CA ILE A 292 11.96 10.57 -3.95
C ILE A 292 12.93 9.98 -2.95
N VAL A 293 14.20 10.37 -3.06
CA VAL A 293 15.22 10.05 -2.07
C VAL A 293 15.64 11.33 -1.38
N THR A 294 15.47 11.42 -0.07
CA THR A 294 15.79 12.65 0.68
C THR A 294 16.13 12.37 2.14
N GLN A 295 16.48 13.43 2.87
CA GLN A 295 16.72 13.40 4.31
C GLN A 295 15.41 13.17 5.06
N ASP A 296 15.31 12.09 5.81
CA ASP A 296 14.12 11.81 6.61
C ASP A 296 13.96 12.83 7.75
N ARG A 297 12.71 13.24 7.99
CA ARG A 297 12.30 14.14 9.07
C ARG A 297 10.80 14.01 9.39
N PRO A 298 10.39 14.31 10.64
CA PRO A 298 8.97 14.42 10.98
C PRO A 298 8.23 15.35 10.01
N GLY A 299 7.05 14.91 9.55
CA GLY A 299 6.21 15.70 8.63
C GLY A 299 6.65 15.67 7.16
N LEU A 300 7.72 14.96 6.79
CA LEU A 300 8.17 14.87 5.39
C LEU A 300 7.05 14.44 4.42
N LEU A 301 6.30 13.38 4.77
CA LEU A 301 5.17 12.92 3.95
C LEU A 301 4.00 13.89 3.89
N TYR A 302 3.78 14.68 4.94
CA TYR A 302 2.78 15.74 4.91
C TYR A 302 3.18 16.79 3.86
N ASP A 303 4.44 17.22 3.86
CA ASP A 303 4.95 18.23 2.94
C ASP A 303 4.93 17.73 1.48
N MET A 304 5.39 16.49 1.23
CA MET A 304 5.33 15.88 -0.11
C MET A 304 3.88 15.70 -0.57
N GLY A 305 3.00 15.16 0.27
CA GLY A 305 1.59 15.01 -0.06
C GLY A 305 0.91 16.35 -0.33
N ALA A 306 1.26 17.40 0.42
CA ALA A 306 0.72 18.74 0.22
C ALA A 306 1.20 19.36 -1.11
N ALA A 307 2.47 19.14 -1.48
CA ALA A 307 3.01 19.55 -2.78
C ALA A 307 2.30 18.84 -3.93
N LEU A 308 2.12 17.52 -3.83
CA LEU A 308 1.39 16.71 -4.82
C LEU A 308 -0.05 17.19 -4.99
N ALA A 309 -0.75 17.43 -3.88
CA ALA A 309 -2.13 17.90 -3.90
C ALA A 309 -2.27 19.33 -4.48
N ARG A 310 -1.32 20.24 -4.21
CA ARG A 310 -1.31 21.60 -4.80
C ARG A 310 -1.22 21.59 -6.33
N LEU A 311 -0.61 20.54 -6.89
CA LEU A 311 -0.46 20.35 -8.32
C LEU A 311 -1.53 19.42 -8.90
N ASP A 312 -2.64 19.14 -8.19
CA ASP A 312 -3.71 18.25 -8.67
C ASP A 312 -3.18 16.88 -9.14
N CYS A 313 -2.25 16.32 -8.37
CA CYS A 313 -1.79 14.94 -8.53
C CYS A 313 -2.57 14.03 -7.58
N ASN A 314 -3.12 12.95 -8.14
CA ASN A 314 -3.77 11.90 -7.39
C ASN A 314 -2.74 10.82 -7.06
N ILE A 315 -2.70 10.40 -5.80
CA ILE A 315 -1.87 9.29 -5.33
C ILE A 315 -2.72 8.04 -5.44
N GLU A 316 -2.32 7.09 -6.27
CA GLU A 316 -2.98 5.78 -6.37
C GLU A 316 -2.42 4.81 -5.32
N VAL A 317 -1.10 4.86 -5.11
CA VAL A 317 -0.34 4.06 -4.16
C VAL A 317 0.84 4.89 -3.69
N ALA A 318 1.15 4.81 -2.39
CA ALA A 318 2.40 5.32 -1.82
C ALA A 318 3.10 4.21 -1.02
N LEU A 319 4.35 3.93 -1.39
CA LEU A 319 5.25 3.04 -0.68
C LEU A 319 6.29 3.90 0.01
N ILE A 320 6.39 3.77 1.33
CA ILE A 320 7.22 4.64 2.17
C ILE A 320 8.28 3.76 2.80
N ASP A 321 9.55 4.11 2.59
CA ASP A 321 10.66 3.40 3.20
C ASP A 321 11.64 4.37 3.84
N THR A 322 12.23 3.94 4.95
CA THR A 322 13.15 4.76 5.74
C THR A 322 14.36 3.95 6.15
N GLU A 323 15.48 4.21 5.48
CA GLU A 323 16.78 3.63 5.74
C GLU A 323 17.61 4.55 6.65
N GLY A 324 17.45 4.37 7.98
CA GLY A 324 18.21 5.13 8.97
C GLY A 324 17.80 6.61 9.03
N GLN A 325 18.44 7.46 8.24
CA GLN A 325 18.09 8.90 8.13
C GLN A 325 17.76 9.28 6.68
N LYS A 326 17.56 8.30 5.80
CA LYS A 326 17.25 8.47 4.40
C LYS A 326 15.82 7.99 4.16
N ALA A 327 14.97 8.85 3.62
CA ALA A 327 13.66 8.47 3.11
C ALA A 327 13.78 8.05 1.64
N ILE A 328 13.12 6.96 1.26
CA ILE A 328 13.02 6.45 -0.10
C ILE A 328 11.53 6.19 -0.35
N ASP A 329 10.86 7.19 -0.90
CA ASP A 329 9.41 7.17 -1.05
C ASP A 329 9.03 7.06 -2.52
N VAL A 330 8.11 6.14 -2.82
CA VAL A 330 7.63 5.88 -4.17
C VAL A 330 6.13 6.16 -4.24
N PHE A 331 5.75 7.06 -5.14
CA PHE A 331 4.37 7.43 -5.40
C PHE A 331 3.96 7.06 -6.81
N TYR A 332 2.81 6.39 -6.93
CA TYR A 332 2.15 6.17 -8.21
C TYR A 332 1.14 7.28 -8.43
N LEU A 333 1.46 8.16 -9.38
CA LEU A 333 0.71 9.40 -9.58
C LEU A 333 -0.10 9.38 -10.87
N THR A 334 -1.32 9.87 -10.79
CA THR A 334 -2.11 10.27 -11.95
C THR A 334 -2.48 11.75 -11.87
N SER A 335 -2.76 12.36 -13.00
CA SER A 335 -3.46 13.63 -13.05
C SER A 335 -4.62 13.51 -14.03
N ARG A 336 -5.84 13.82 -13.55
CA ARG A 336 -7.08 13.64 -14.31
C ARG A 336 -7.22 12.21 -14.88
N GLY A 337 -6.78 11.21 -14.10
CA GLY A 337 -6.85 9.79 -14.45
C GLY A 337 -5.87 9.35 -15.54
N LYS A 338 -4.81 10.11 -15.81
CA LYS A 338 -3.76 9.77 -16.77
C LYS A 338 -2.38 10.01 -16.15
N LYS A 339 -1.33 9.50 -16.79
CA LYS A 339 0.06 9.85 -16.46
C LYS A 339 0.32 11.34 -16.49
N LEU A 340 1.32 11.76 -15.72
CA LEU A 340 1.81 13.13 -15.72
C LEU A 340 2.50 13.43 -17.05
N ASP A 341 2.15 14.56 -17.67
CA ASP A 341 2.88 15.03 -18.85
C ASP A 341 4.29 15.55 -18.47
N ALA A 342 5.13 15.81 -19.48
CA ALA A 342 6.50 16.27 -19.25
C ALA A 342 6.55 17.61 -18.49
N GLN A 343 5.66 18.55 -18.81
CA GLN A 343 5.61 19.85 -18.17
C GLN A 343 5.25 19.73 -16.68
N LYS A 344 4.25 18.92 -16.36
CA LYS A 344 3.77 18.74 -15.00
C LYS A 344 4.79 18.03 -14.12
N ARG A 345 5.56 17.08 -14.68
CA ARG A 345 6.69 16.45 -13.96
C ARG A 345 7.78 17.45 -13.62
N GLU A 346 8.12 18.35 -14.54
CA GLU A 346 9.14 19.35 -14.29
C GLU A 346 8.71 20.35 -13.21
N VAL A 347 7.47 20.84 -13.27
CA VAL A 347 6.92 21.70 -12.21
C VAL A 347 6.87 20.96 -10.87
N LEU A 348 6.48 19.69 -10.86
CA LEU A 348 6.43 18.89 -9.65
C LEU A 348 7.82 18.65 -9.06
N ARG A 349 8.83 18.43 -9.90
CA ARG A 349 10.24 18.34 -9.49
C ARG A 349 10.67 19.61 -8.77
N GLU A 350 10.52 20.78 -9.41
CA GLU A 350 10.92 22.06 -8.84
C GLU A 350 10.23 22.33 -7.50
N VAL A 351 8.92 22.06 -7.41
CA VAL A 351 8.15 22.26 -6.17
C VAL A 351 8.61 21.31 -5.07
N LEU A 352 8.86 20.03 -5.37
CA LEU A 352 9.34 19.06 -4.38
C LEU A 352 10.74 19.43 -3.92
N GLU A 353 11.68 19.64 -4.83
CA GLU A 353 13.06 20.04 -4.50
C GLU A 353 13.09 21.33 -3.65
N GLY A 354 12.22 22.31 -3.93
CA GLY A 354 12.11 23.52 -3.11
C GLY A 354 11.41 23.34 -1.75
N THR A 355 10.61 22.29 -1.58
CA THR A 355 9.84 22.03 -0.35
C THR A 355 10.59 21.10 0.62
N ILE A 356 11.35 20.14 0.09
CA ILE A 356 12.02 19.09 0.87
C ILE A 356 13.55 19.09 0.74
N GLY A 357 14.12 19.95 -0.12
CA GLY A 357 15.57 20.12 -0.29
C GLY A 357 16.25 21.02 0.73
#